data_AF-A0A1H8V3J9-F1
#
_entry.id   AF-A0A1H8V3J9-F1
#
_cell.length_a   1.000
_cell.length_b   1.000
_cell.length_c   1.000
_cell.angle_alpha   90.00
_cell.angle_beta   90.00
_cell.angle_gamma   90.00
#
_symmetry.space_group_name_H-M   'P 1'
#
loop_
_entity.id
_entity.type
_entity.pdbx_description
1 polymer ?
#
loop_
_entity_poly.entity_id
_entity_poly.type
_entity_poly.pdbx_seq_one_letter_code
_entity_poly.pdbx_strand_id
1 'polypeptide(L)'
;MGQVRHGSATTTHAVRAAIQRSQASLAQLSKELGINPKTVAKWRKRATVEDQKTGPRATRSTVLSEEEEAMIVAFRRHTLLPLDDCLYALQPTIPHLTRS
;
A
#
# COMPACT_ATOMS: atom_id res chain seq x y z
N MET A 1 17.84 0.61 -0.33
CA MET A 1 16.82 -0.42 -0.59
C MET A 1 16.04 0.00 -1.83
N GLY A 2 16.13 -0.73 -2.94
CA GLY A 2 15.40 -0.39 -4.15
C GLY A 2 13.89 -0.52 -3.93
N GLN A 3 13.13 0.49 -4.32
CA GLN A 3 11.67 0.45 -4.28
C GLN A 3 11.20 -0.65 -5.25
N VAL A 4 10.59 -1.73 -4.72
CA VAL A 4 9.98 -2.77 -5.55
C VAL A 4 8.77 -2.16 -6.23
N ARG A 5 8.83 -2.05 -7.56
CA ARG A 5 7.76 -1.46 -8.38
C ARG A 5 7.13 -2.52 -9.26
N HIS A 6 5.87 -2.29 -9.59
CA HIS A 6 5.22 -3.00 -10.68
C HIS A 6 5.98 -2.75 -12.00
N GLY A 7 6.13 -3.79 -12.84
CA GLY A 7 6.89 -3.69 -14.10
C GLY A 7 6.34 -2.63 -15.06
N SER A 8 5.04 -2.35 -15.00
CA SER A 8 4.37 -1.33 -15.82
C SER A 8 4.32 0.07 -15.18
N ALA A 9 5.06 0.31 -14.08
CA ALA A 9 5.01 1.60 -13.39
C ALA A 9 5.71 2.72 -14.19
N THR A 10 4.93 3.57 -14.85
CA THR A 10 5.45 4.70 -15.64
C THR A 10 6.05 5.82 -14.78
N THR A 11 5.45 6.12 -13.62
CA THR A 11 5.88 7.26 -12.77
C THR A 11 6.87 6.78 -11.69
N THR A 12 8.05 6.36 -12.13
CA THR A 12 9.15 5.89 -11.27
C THR A 12 9.75 7.02 -10.42
N HIS A 13 10.52 6.69 -9.39
CA HIS A 13 11.25 7.69 -8.58
C HIS A 13 12.17 8.56 -9.43
N ALA A 14 12.89 7.99 -10.40
CA ALA A 14 13.71 8.74 -11.33
C ALA A 14 12.89 9.77 -12.14
N VAL A 15 11.71 9.37 -12.64
CA VAL A 15 10.79 10.25 -13.35
C VAL A 15 10.27 11.36 -12.43
N ARG A 16 9.88 11.04 -11.19
CA ARG A 16 9.40 12.03 -10.20
C ARG A 16 10.49 13.03 -9.84
N ALA A 17 11.73 12.57 -9.66
CA ALA A 17 12.87 13.40 -9.36
C ALA A 17 13.25 14.29 -10.55
N ALA A 18 13.15 13.79 -11.79
CA ALA A 18 13.29 14.60 -12.99
C ALA A 18 12.22 15.69 -13.08
N ILE A 19 10.96 15.35 -12.77
CA ILE A 19 9.86 16.33 -12.70
C ILE A 19 10.12 17.38 -11.62
N GLN A 20 10.66 17.04 -10.44
CA GLN A 20 10.94 18.06 -9.42
C GLN A 20 12.07 19.03 -9.82
N ARG A 21 13.14 18.53 -10.44
CA ARG A 21 14.33 19.34 -10.78
C ARG A 21 14.17 20.20 -12.03
N SER A 22 13.30 19.83 -12.96
CA SER A 22 13.15 20.52 -14.23
C SER A 22 12.57 21.93 -14.07
N GLN A 23 12.94 22.88 -14.94
CA GLN A 23 12.28 24.21 -15.05
C GLN A 23 11.33 24.29 -16.25
N ALA A 24 11.22 23.21 -17.05
CA ALA A 24 10.38 23.16 -18.23
C ALA A 24 8.88 23.28 -17.89
N SER A 25 8.06 23.67 -18.86
CA SER A 25 6.61 23.75 -18.67
C SER A 25 5.99 22.37 -18.43
N LEU A 26 4.79 22.34 -17.81
CA LEU A 26 4.05 21.09 -17.58
C LEU A 26 3.71 20.37 -18.90
N ALA A 27 3.39 21.13 -19.95
CA ALA A 27 3.06 20.59 -21.26
C ALA A 27 4.28 19.92 -21.93
N GLN A 28 5.45 20.55 -21.82
CA GLN A 28 6.69 19.99 -22.35
C GLN A 28 7.06 18.68 -21.65
N LEU A 29 7.09 18.67 -20.30
CA LEU A 29 7.38 17.44 -19.54
C LEU A 29 6.36 16.33 -19.79
N SER A 30 5.09 16.68 -19.97
CA SER A 30 4.06 15.70 -20.29
C SER A 30 4.34 15.01 -21.62
N LYS A 31 4.76 15.76 -22.65
CA LYS A 31 5.10 15.23 -23.97
C LYS A 31 6.37 14.39 -23.94
N GLU A 32 7.42 14.86 -23.26
CA GLU A 32 8.72 14.17 -23.17
C GLU A 32 8.62 12.85 -22.40
N LEU A 33 7.88 12.84 -21.28
CA LEU A 33 7.76 11.69 -20.40
C LEU A 33 6.56 10.78 -20.72
N GLY A 34 5.69 11.17 -21.66
CA GLY A 34 4.49 10.42 -22.02
C GLY A 34 3.49 10.25 -20.87
N ILE A 35 3.43 11.21 -19.94
CA ILE A 35 2.57 11.17 -18.75
C ILE A 35 1.54 12.30 -18.77
N ASN A 36 0.37 12.06 -18.16
CA ASN A 36 -0.69 13.06 -18.08
C ASN A 36 -0.19 14.38 -17.43
N PRO A 37 -0.49 15.57 -17.99
CA PRO A 37 -0.11 16.85 -17.41
C PRO A 37 -0.52 17.02 -15.93
N LYS A 38 -1.66 16.45 -15.52
CA LYS A 38 -2.10 16.45 -14.11
C LYS A 38 -1.14 15.69 -13.20
N THR A 39 -0.55 14.60 -13.70
CA THR A 39 0.48 13.82 -12.98
C THR A 39 1.76 14.62 -12.83
N VAL A 40 2.20 15.33 -13.88
CA VAL A 40 3.34 16.25 -13.80
C VAL A 40 3.09 17.33 -12.76
N ALA A 41 1.93 18.00 -12.82
CA ALA A 41 1.55 19.05 -11.88
C ALA A 41 1.51 18.54 -10.43
N LYS A 42 0.95 17.34 -10.21
CA LYS A 42 0.91 16.68 -8.91
C LYS A 42 2.32 16.45 -8.35
N TRP A 43 3.22 15.86 -9.13
CA TRP A 43 4.57 15.55 -8.67
C TRP A 43 5.46 16.79 -8.50
N ARG A 44 5.24 17.85 -9.29
CA ARG A 44 5.91 19.14 -9.09
C ARG A 44 5.61 19.76 -7.73
N LYS A 45 4.35 19.67 -7.28
CA LYS A 45 3.87 20.26 -6.02
C LYS A 45 4.18 19.42 -4.78
N ARG A 46 4.59 18.15 -4.93
CA ARG A 46 4.91 17.29 -3.80
C ARG A 46 6.25 17.68 -3.18
N ALA A 47 6.34 17.61 -1.86
CA ALA A 47 7.59 17.84 -1.13
C ALA A 47 8.60 16.70 -1.33
N THR A 48 8.13 15.45 -1.48
CA THR A 48 8.98 14.26 -1.61
C THR A 48 8.65 13.45 -2.86
N VAL A 49 9.65 12.73 -3.37
CA VAL A 49 9.53 11.79 -4.50
C VAL A 49 9.27 10.35 -4.06
N GLU A 50 9.45 10.08 -2.78
CA GLU A 50 9.25 8.77 -2.16
C GLU A 50 7.78 8.33 -2.22
N ASP A 51 7.55 7.01 -2.31
CA ASP A 51 6.20 6.51 -2.08
C ASP A 51 5.87 6.66 -0.60
N GLN A 52 4.69 7.21 -0.34
CA GLN A 52 4.13 7.24 1.00
C GLN A 52 3.35 5.95 1.22
N LYS A 53 3.44 5.41 2.44
CA LYS A 53 2.63 4.26 2.86
C LYS A 53 1.17 4.61 2.62
N THR A 54 0.52 3.81 1.77
CA THR A 54 -0.92 3.94 1.53
C THR A 54 -1.64 3.04 2.52
N GLY A 55 -2.70 3.56 3.14
CA GLY A 55 -3.50 2.83 4.13
C GLY A 55 -3.33 3.34 5.57
N PRO A 56 -3.96 2.65 6.53
CA PRO A 56 -3.93 3.05 7.94
C PRO A 56 -2.50 3.14 8.49
N ARG A 57 -2.25 4.14 9.36
CA ARG A 57 -0.96 4.28 10.06
C ARG A 57 -0.68 3.03 10.91
N ALA A 58 -1.67 2.63 11.71
CA ALA A 58 -1.69 1.36 12.43
C ALA A 58 -2.44 0.33 11.58
N THR A 59 -1.73 -0.69 11.12
CA THR A 59 -2.30 -1.84 10.40
C THR A 59 -2.84 -2.83 11.43
N ARG A 60 -4.07 -2.65 11.86
CA ARG A 60 -4.78 -3.48 12.85
C ARG A 60 -6.25 -3.57 12.50
N SER A 61 -6.93 -4.56 13.04
CA SER A 61 -8.38 -4.65 12.92
C SER A 61 -9.08 -3.46 13.60
N THR A 62 -10.19 -2.99 13.03
CA THR A 62 -11.09 -2.03 13.69
C THR A 62 -12.16 -2.73 14.54
N VAL A 63 -12.26 -4.06 14.47
CA VAL A 63 -13.33 -4.85 15.10
C VAL A 63 -12.78 -5.81 16.17
N LEU A 64 -11.53 -6.26 16.00
CA LEU A 64 -10.89 -7.19 16.93
C LEU A 64 -10.05 -6.44 17.96
N SER A 65 -9.97 -7.00 19.17
CA SER A 65 -8.98 -6.55 20.16
C SER A 65 -7.56 -6.94 19.74
N GLU A 66 -6.56 -6.33 20.37
CA GLU A 66 -5.15 -6.68 20.12
C GLU A 66 -4.85 -8.16 20.44
N GLU A 67 -5.49 -8.69 21.49
CA GLU A 67 -5.32 -10.08 21.93
C GLU A 67 -5.97 -11.06 20.95
N GLU A 68 -7.17 -10.74 20.45
CA GLU A 68 -7.86 -11.53 19.44
C GLU A 68 -7.07 -11.57 18.13
N GLU A 69 -6.56 -10.42 17.67
CA GLU A 69 -5.72 -10.33 16.48
C GLU A 69 -4.43 -11.15 16.64
N ALA A 70 -3.76 -11.03 17.80
CA ALA A 70 -2.55 -11.80 18.09
C ALA A 70 -2.83 -13.32 18.10
N MET A 71 -3.95 -13.75 18.71
CA MET A 71 -4.35 -15.15 18.75
C MET A 71 -4.62 -15.70 17.34
N ILE A 72 -5.37 -14.98 16.50
CA ILE A 72 -5.66 -15.39 15.12
C ILE A 72 -4.37 -15.49 14.30
N VAL A 73 -3.48 -14.50 14.41
CA VAL A 73 -2.19 -14.49 13.69
C VAL A 73 -1.31 -15.67 14.12
N ALA A 74 -1.21 -15.94 15.42
CA ALA A 74 -0.48 -17.08 15.95
C ALA A 74 -1.09 -18.40 15.45
N PHE A 75 -2.41 -18.57 15.58
CA PHE A 75 -3.11 -19.76 15.14
C PHE A 75 -2.85 -20.06 13.66
N ARG A 76 -3.06 -19.07 12.78
CA ARG A 76 -2.83 -19.23 11.33
C ARG A 76 -1.39 -19.59 10.98
N ARG A 77 -0.41 -19.03 11.70
CA ARG A 77 1.02 -19.32 11.48
C ARG A 77 1.40 -20.74 11.91
N HIS A 78 0.74 -21.28 12.93
CA HIS A 78 1.09 -22.58 13.50
C HIS A 78 0.31 -23.75 12.91
N THR A 79 -0.97 -23.57 12.60
CA THR A 79 -1.83 -24.66 12.12
C THR A 79 -1.81 -24.79 10.60
N LEU A 80 -1.60 -23.68 9.88
CA LEU A 80 -1.62 -23.61 8.42
C LEU A 80 -2.90 -24.21 7.79
N LEU A 81 -3.99 -24.24 8.56
CA LEU A 81 -5.28 -24.73 8.10
C LEU A 81 -5.86 -23.78 7.03
N PRO A 82 -6.76 -24.29 6.17
CA PRO A 82 -7.61 -23.46 5.33
C PRO A 82 -8.32 -22.36 6.15
N LEU A 83 -8.65 -21.25 5.48
CA LEU A 83 -9.23 -20.08 6.15
C LEU A 83 -10.55 -20.42 6.88
N ASP A 84 -11.39 -21.25 6.26
CA ASP A 84 -12.67 -21.65 6.83
C ASP A 84 -12.49 -22.53 8.06
N ASP A 85 -11.51 -23.43 8.04
CA ASP A 85 -11.19 -24.27 9.19
C ASP A 85 -10.60 -23.45 10.33
N CYS A 86 -9.79 -22.41 10.03
CA CYS A 86 -9.33 -21.46 11.03
C CYS A 86 -10.50 -20.69 11.66
N LEU A 87 -11.47 -20.27 10.86
CA LEU A 87 -12.66 -19.57 11.34
C LEU A 87 -13.44 -20.47 12.31
N TYR A 88 -13.78 -21.69 11.90
CA TYR A 88 -14.54 -22.63 12.75
C TYR A 88 -13.79 -23.01 14.03
N ALA A 89 -12.47 -23.16 13.97
CA ALA A 89 -11.67 -23.47 15.14
C ALA A 89 -11.62 -22.33 16.18
N LEU A 90 -11.65 -21.07 15.72
CA LEU A 90 -11.51 -19.90 16.60
C LEU A 90 -12.84 -19.31 17.04
N GLN A 91 -13.94 -19.58 16.33
CA GLN A 91 -15.26 -19.04 16.63
C GLN A 91 -15.79 -19.35 18.04
N PRO A 92 -15.52 -20.52 18.66
CA PRO A 92 -15.89 -20.75 20.06
C PRO A 92 -15.23 -19.78 21.04
N THR A 93 -14.03 -19.26 20.71
CA THR A 93 -13.28 -18.32 21.54
C THR A 93 -13.53 -16.85 21.14
N ILE A 94 -13.78 -16.58 19.86
CA ILE A 94 -14.12 -15.27 19.32
C ILE A 94 -15.46 -15.36 18.58
N PRO A 95 -16.61 -15.24 19.28
CA PRO A 95 -17.93 -15.50 18.68
C PRO A 95 -18.32 -14.53 17.56
N HIS A 96 -17.81 -13.29 17.59
CA HIS A 96 -18.02 -12.26 16.57
C HIS A 96 -17.03 -12.33 15.41
N LEU A 97 -16.15 -13.34 15.38
CA LEU A 97 -15.21 -13.50 14.26
C LEU A 97 -15.97 -13.80 12.97
N THR A 98 -15.63 -13.05 11.91
CA THR A 98 -16.16 -13.23 10.56
C THR A 98 -15.04 -13.61 9.59
N ARG A 99 -15.41 -14.16 8.43
CA ARG A 99 -14.47 -14.58 7.38
C ARG A 99 -13.75 -13.42 6.66
N SER A 100 -14.26 -12.20 6.80
CA SER A 100 -13.92 -10.98 6.04
C SER A 100 -12.51 -10.46 6.27
#